data_AF-A0A645J3X4-F1
#
_entry.id   AF-A0A645J3X4-F1
#
_cell.length_a   1.000
_cell.length_b   1.000
_cell.length_c   1.000
_cell.angle_alpha   90.00
_cell.angle_beta   90.00
_cell.angle_gamma   90.00
#
_symmetry.space_group_name_H-M   'P 1'
#
loop_
_entity.id
_entity.type
_entity.pdbx_description
1 polymer ?
#
loop_
_entity_poly.entity_id
_entity_poly.type
_entity_poly.pdbx_seq_one_letter_code
_entity_poly.pdbx_strand_id
1 'polypeptide(L)'
;MATDRRAVPCCLYELKVNEDTYFRLCRRLSSMYAQRETYHYNLFGILACWFHFPLRRRNHYFCSQFVAAVLEDCGALRLPKAPALLRPSDFCQVDALRPVHQGFLAGISGGPGC
;
A
#
# COMPACT_ATOMS: atom_id res chain seq x y z
N MET A 1 10.49 25.13 -11.10
CA MET A 1 9.25 25.29 -10.30
C MET A 1 9.31 24.30 -9.16
N ALA A 2 9.43 24.77 -7.92
CA ALA A 2 9.43 23.91 -6.74
C ALA A 2 7.98 23.51 -6.44
N THR A 3 7.64 22.23 -6.62
CA THR A 3 6.34 21.69 -6.24
C THR A 3 6.19 21.80 -4.73
N ASP A 4 5.26 22.64 -4.25
CA ASP A 4 4.91 22.67 -2.84
C ASP A 4 4.35 21.30 -2.45
N ARG A 5 5.16 20.51 -1.73
CA ARG A 5 4.78 19.17 -1.25
C ARG A 5 3.52 19.20 -0.37
N ARG A 6 3.17 20.36 0.18
CA ARG A 6 1.96 20.57 0.98
C ARG A 6 0.69 20.48 0.14
N ALA A 7 0.76 20.81 -1.15
CA ALA A 7 -0.37 20.79 -2.08
C ALA A 7 -0.54 19.46 -2.84
N VAL A 8 0.12 18.37 -2.40
CA VAL A 8 -0.03 17.05 -3.01
C VAL A 8 -1.41 16.49 -2.64
N PRO A 9 -2.29 16.15 -3.63
CA PRO A 9 -3.56 15.50 -3.34
C PRO A 9 -3.31 14.12 -2.72
N CYS A 10 -4.00 13.82 -1.64
CA CYS A 10 -3.82 12.61 -0.85
C CYS A 10 -5.16 12.10 -0.33
N CYS A 11 -5.27 10.78 -0.26
CA CYS A 11 -6.38 10.10 0.39
C CYS A 11 -5.82 9.06 1.35
N LEU A 12 -6.25 9.10 2.60
CA LEU A 12 -5.86 8.15 3.63
C LEU A 12 -7.07 7.27 3.97
N TYR A 13 -6.83 5.96 4.05
CA TYR A 13 -7.83 4.96 4.37
C TYR A 13 -7.45 4.19 5.63
N GLU A 14 -8.44 3.81 6.43
CA GLU A 14 -8.29 2.84 7.52
C GLU A 14 -8.94 1.51 7.15
N LEU A 15 -8.36 0.41 7.63
CA LEU A 15 -8.94 -0.93 7.58
C LEU A 15 -9.12 -1.42 9.00
N LYS A 16 -10.36 -1.75 9.39
CA LYS A 16 -10.61 -2.40 10.68
C LYS A 16 -10.33 -3.89 10.55
N VAL A 17 -9.42 -4.40 11.36
CA VAL A 17 -9.03 -5.81 11.43
C VAL A 17 -9.16 -6.31 12.87
N ASN A 18 -9.30 -7.62 13.06
CA ASN A 18 -9.21 -8.21 14.39
C ASN A 18 -7.76 -8.21 14.90
N GLU A 19 -7.58 -8.38 16.21
CA GLU A 19 -6.27 -8.35 16.87
C GLU A 19 -5.32 -9.41 16.30
N ASP A 20 -5.79 -10.64 16.07
CA ASP A 20 -4.96 -11.70 15.49
C ASP A 20 -4.39 -11.31 14.12
N THR A 21 -5.21 -10.69 13.28
CA THR A 21 -4.82 -10.21 11.95
C THR A 21 -3.84 -9.05 12.07
N TYR A 22 -4.07 -8.14 13.01
CA TYR A 22 -3.15 -7.05 13.30
C TYR A 22 -1.77 -7.58 13.73
N PHE A 23 -1.72 -8.56 14.65
CA PHE A 23 -0.46 -9.19 15.06
C PHE A 23 0.23 -9.91 13.90
N ARG A 24 -0.51 -10.60 13.02
CA ARG A 24 0.06 -11.20 11.80
C ARG A 24 0.65 -10.14 10.87
N LEU A 25 -0.06 -9.03 10.66
CA LEU A 25 0.41 -7.89 9.86
C LEU A 25 1.70 -7.32 10.44
N CYS A 26 1.72 -6.99 11.74
CA CYS A 26 2.91 -6.46 12.40
C CYS A 26 4.09 -7.43 12.29
N ARG A 27 3.89 -8.72 12.56
CA ARG A 27 4.96 -9.73 12.48
C ARG A 27 5.49 -9.88 11.05
N ARG A 28 4.61 -9.87 10.06
CA ARG A 28 4.98 -9.94 8.64
C ARG A 28 5.79 -8.72 8.23
N LEU A 29 5.31 -7.52 8.58
CA LEU A 29 6.00 -6.26 8.31
C LEU A 29 7.37 -6.23 9.00
N SER A 30 7.47 -6.59 10.29
CA SER A 30 8.75 -6.65 11.01
C SER A 30 9.75 -7.59 10.33
N SER A 31 9.29 -8.77 9.89
CA SER A 31 10.14 -9.70 9.13
C SER A 31 10.60 -9.10 7.79
N MET A 32 9.70 -8.42 7.06
CA MET A 32 10.04 -7.77 5.80
C MET A 32 11.01 -6.60 5.99
N TYR A 33 10.84 -5.83 7.07
CA TYR A 33 11.77 -4.75 7.45
C TYR A 33 13.14 -5.27 7.86
N ALA A 34 13.20 -6.37 8.63
CA ALA A 34 14.47 -7.01 9.00
C ALA A 34 15.23 -7.53 7.78
N GLN A 35 14.51 -7.95 6.73
CA GLN A 35 15.05 -8.42 5.47
C GLN A 35 14.97 -7.37 4.35
N ARG A 36 14.83 -6.07 4.68
CA ARG A 36 14.58 -5.00 3.69
C ARG A 36 15.62 -4.94 2.57
N GLU A 37 16.88 -5.28 2.88
CA GLU A 37 17.99 -5.31 1.91
C GLU A 37 17.77 -6.34 0.80
N THR A 38 16.90 -7.33 1.02
CA THR A 38 16.51 -8.32 0.01
C THR A 38 15.34 -7.86 -0.87
N TYR A 39 14.60 -6.82 -0.45
CA TYR A 39 13.43 -6.32 -1.16
C TYR A 39 13.79 -5.05 -1.92
N HIS A 40 13.68 -5.10 -3.25
CA HIS A 40 13.99 -3.95 -4.09
C HIS A 40 12.72 -3.34 -4.67
N TYR A 41 12.61 -2.01 -4.57
CA TYR A 41 11.52 -1.28 -5.21
C TYR A 41 11.67 -1.35 -6.72
N ASN A 42 10.72 -1.99 -7.40
CA ASN A 42 10.83 -2.24 -8.83
C ASN A 42 10.05 -1.19 -9.62
N LEU A 43 10.66 -0.03 -9.86
CA LEU A 43 10.06 1.03 -10.69
C LEU A 43 9.83 0.54 -12.14
N PHE A 44 10.66 -0.38 -12.64
CA PHE A 44 10.43 -1.08 -13.92
C PHE A 44 9.16 -1.95 -13.93
N GLY A 45 8.67 -2.38 -12.76
CA GLY A 45 7.38 -3.05 -12.61
C GLY A 45 6.18 -2.14 -12.89
N ILE A 46 6.34 -0.81 -12.72
CA ILE A 46 5.32 0.19 -13.09
C ILE A 46 5.13 0.23 -14.61
N LEU A 47 6.23 0.12 -15.38
CA LEU A 47 6.19 0.05 -16.85
C LEU A 47 5.62 -1.29 -17.33
N ALA A 48 5.89 -2.40 -16.64
CA ALA A 48 5.32 -3.73 -16.98
C ALA A 48 3.82 -3.86 -16.64
N CYS A 49 3.35 -3.22 -15.56
CA CYS A 49 1.93 -3.14 -15.21
C CYS A 49 1.14 -2.35 -16.28
N TRP A 50 1.75 -1.33 -16.87
CA TRP A 50 1.19 -0.61 -18.03
C TRP A 50 1.07 -1.51 -19.28
N PHE A 51 1.95 -2.51 -19.42
CA PHE A 51 1.98 -3.47 -20.53
C PHE A 51 1.21 -4.79 -20.28
N HIS A 52 0.43 -4.93 -19.19
CA HIS A 52 -0.33 -6.17 -18.87
C HIS A 52 0.50 -7.47 -18.75
N PHE A 53 1.82 -7.39 -18.53
CA PHE A 53 2.65 -8.57 -18.31
C PHE A 53 2.87 -8.83 -16.81
N PRO A 54 2.33 -9.93 -16.23
CA PRO A 54 2.54 -10.28 -14.83
C PRO A 54 3.96 -10.86 -14.63
N LEU A 55 4.98 -10.03 -14.72
CA LEU A 55 6.37 -10.39 -14.41
C LEU A 55 6.55 -10.56 -12.89
N ARG A 56 6.20 -11.74 -12.41
CA ARG A 56 6.33 -12.13 -10.99
C ARG A 56 7.81 -12.43 -10.67
N ARG A 57 8.63 -11.41 -10.41
CA ARG A 57 9.98 -11.60 -9.85
C ARG A 57 9.92 -11.68 -8.33
N ARG A 58 10.54 -12.71 -7.74
CA ARG A 58 10.70 -12.84 -6.28
C ARG A 58 11.41 -11.57 -5.74
N ASN A 59 10.89 -11.03 -4.64
CA ASN A 59 11.43 -9.89 -3.89
C ASN A 59 11.38 -8.50 -4.57
N HIS A 60 10.61 -8.37 -5.65
CA HIS A 60 10.36 -7.08 -6.30
C HIS A 60 8.91 -6.68 -6.13
N TYR A 61 8.66 -5.58 -5.42
CA TYR A 61 7.33 -5.03 -5.20
C TYR A 61 7.27 -3.58 -5.68
N PHE A 62 6.13 -3.19 -6.26
CA PHE A 62 5.73 -1.78 -6.34
C PHE A 62 4.77 -1.44 -5.18
N CYS A 63 4.55 -0.14 -4.94
CA CYS A 63 3.86 0.35 -3.74
C CYS A 63 2.50 -0.33 -3.47
N SER A 64 1.62 -0.41 -4.47
CA SER A 64 0.31 -1.04 -4.30
C SER A 64 0.37 -2.56 -4.21
N GLN A 65 1.28 -3.21 -4.95
CA GLN A 65 1.48 -4.66 -4.86
C GLN A 65 1.97 -5.09 -3.48
N PHE A 66 2.88 -4.33 -2.87
CA PHE A 66 3.35 -4.61 -1.53
C PHE A 66 2.20 -4.58 -0.52
N VAL A 67 1.43 -3.49 -0.51
CA VAL A 67 0.28 -3.34 0.39
C VAL A 67 -0.75 -4.45 0.16
N ALA A 68 -1.07 -4.72 -1.11
CA ALA A 68 -1.98 -5.79 -1.50
C ALA A 68 -1.51 -7.17 -1.00
N ALA A 69 -0.25 -7.53 -1.26
CA ALA A 69 0.31 -8.81 -0.86
C ALA A 69 0.33 -8.98 0.66
N VAL A 70 0.71 -7.94 1.41
CA VAL A 70 0.75 -8.00 2.89
C VAL A 70 -0.66 -8.16 3.47
N LEU A 71 -1.64 -7.42 2.95
CA LEU A 71 -3.03 -7.52 3.40
C LEU A 71 -3.64 -8.88 3.09
N GLU A 72 -3.38 -9.43 1.90
CA GLU A 72 -3.88 -10.74 1.47
C GLU A 72 -3.19 -11.89 2.22
N ASP A 73 -1.84 -11.89 2.31
CA ASP A 73 -1.06 -12.90 3.03
C ASP A 73 -1.46 -13.00 4.50
N CYS A 74 -1.80 -11.86 5.11
CA CYS A 74 -2.22 -11.81 6.51
C CYS A 74 -3.71 -12.10 6.70
N GLY A 75 -4.49 -12.30 5.63
CA GLY A 75 -5.94 -12.48 5.68
C GLY A 75 -6.70 -11.24 6.14
N ALA A 76 -6.08 -10.06 6.02
CA ALA A 76 -6.66 -8.77 6.42
C ALA A 76 -7.68 -8.26 5.42
N LEU A 77 -7.50 -8.56 4.14
CA LEU A 77 -8.38 -8.11 3.08
C LEU A 77 -8.42 -9.15 1.96
N ARG A 78 -9.63 -9.51 1.50
CA ARG A 78 -9.79 -10.26 0.25
C ARG A 78 -9.82 -9.26 -0.89
N LEU A 79 -8.81 -9.30 -1.74
CA LEU A 79 -8.68 -8.36 -2.85
C LEU A 79 -9.52 -8.83 -4.05
N PRO A 80 -10.08 -7.89 -4.84
CA PRO A 80 -10.87 -8.24 -6.01
C PRO A 80 -10.01 -8.79 -7.18
N LYS A 81 -8.70 -8.57 -7.14
CA LYS A 81 -7.72 -8.93 -8.20
C LYS A 81 -6.40 -9.32 -7.56
N ALA A 82 -5.57 -10.05 -8.31
CA ALA A 82 -4.24 -10.44 -7.87
C ALA A 82 -3.39 -9.19 -7.47
N PRO A 83 -2.59 -9.25 -6.39
CA PRO A 83 -1.77 -8.12 -5.91
C PRO A 83 -0.90 -7.45 -6.99
N ALA A 84 -0.41 -8.23 -7.96
CA ALA A 84 0.43 -7.75 -9.05
C ALA A 84 -0.32 -6.92 -10.13
N LEU A 85 -1.66 -6.90 -10.09
CA LEU A 85 -2.50 -6.12 -11.00
C LEU A 85 -3.22 -4.98 -10.27
N LEU A 86 -3.03 -4.87 -8.94
CA LEU A 86 -3.77 -3.94 -8.12
C LEU A 86 -3.12 -2.55 -8.14
N ARG A 87 -3.89 -1.54 -8.57
CA ARG A 87 -3.45 -0.15 -8.64
C ARG A 87 -3.75 0.58 -7.33
N PRO A 88 -3.03 1.66 -7.00
CA PRO A 88 -3.34 2.46 -5.81
C PRO A 88 -4.81 2.94 -5.77
N SER A 89 -5.38 3.28 -6.92
CA SER A 89 -6.78 3.70 -7.05
C SER A 89 -7.79 2.58 -6.77
N ASP A 90 -7.40 1.31 -6.93
CA ASP A 90 -8.31 0.18 -6.70
C ASP A 90 -8.63 0.02 -5.22
N PHE A 91 -7.71 0.45 -4.32
CA PHE A 91 -7.99 0.48 -2.88
C PHE A 91 -9.14 1.44 -2.53
N CYS A 92 -9.33 2.51 -3.32
CA CYS A 92 -10.44 3.44 -3.10
C CYS A 92 -11.82 2.81 -3.36
N GLN A 93 -11.88 1.67 -4.04
CA GLN A 93 -13.12 0.96 -4.39
C GLN A 93 -13.38 -0.26 -3.49
N VAL A 94 -12.54 -0.48 -2.47
CA VAL A 94 -12.72 -1.60 -1.55
C VAL A 94 -13.65 -1.17 -0.42
N ASP A 95 -14.81 -1.82 -0.32
CA ASP A 95 -15.84 -1.49 0.68
C ASP A 95 -15.37 -1.58 2.14
N ALA A 96 -14.39 -2.45 2.42
CA ALA A 96 -13.81 -2.61 3.75
C ALA A 96 -12.89 -1.45 4.17
N LEU A 97 -12.43 -0.62 3.23
CA LEU A 97 -11.56 0.52 3.50
C LEU A 97 -12.40 1.78 3.73
N ARG A 98 -12.27 2.38 4.91
CA ARG A 98 -12.96 3.64 5.24
C ARG A 98 -12.03 4.83 5.02
N PRO A 99 -12.43 5.86 4.25
CA PRO A 99 -11.62 7.07 4.12
C PRO A 99 -11.58 7.82 5.46
N VAL A 100 -10.38 8.19 5.91
CA VAL A 100 -10.16 9.01 7.12
C VAL A 100 -9.68 10.42 6.77
N HIS A 101 -9.12 10.61 5.58
CA HIS A 101 -8.75 11.93 5.05
C HIS A 101 -8.83 11.94 3.54
N GLN A 102 -9.39 13.01 2.98
CA GLN A 102 -9.40 13.31 1.55
C GLN A 102 -9.07 14.80 1.38
N GLY A 103 -7.94 15.11 0.74
CA GLY A 103 -7.52 16.50 0.57
C GLY A 103 -6.03 16.61 0.31
N PHE A 104 -5.42 17.71 0.70
CA PHE A 104 -3.98 17.87 0.54
C PHE A 104 -3.19 17.17 1.65
N LEU A 105 -1.97 16.73 1.33
CA LEU A 105 -1.06 16.08 2.28
C LEU A 105 -0.82 16.93 3.54
N ALA A 106 -0.80 18.26 3.40
CA ALA A 106 -0.71 19.18 4.54
C ALA A 106 -1.82 18.98 5.59
N GLY A 107 -3.01 18.55 5.17
CA GLY A 107 -4.12 18.25 6.08
C GLY A 107 -3.90 17.01 6.94
N ILE A 108 -2.98 16.11 6.54
CA ILE A 108 -2.60 14.93 7.32
C ILE A 108 -1.44 15.27 8.27
N SER A 109 -0.47 16.06 7.80
CA SER A 109 0.70 16.48 8.58
C SER A 109 0.39 17.49 9.70
N GLY A 110 -0.88 17.88 9.86
CA GLY A 110 -1.39 18.80 10.89
C GLY A 110 -2.24 18.15 11.99
N GLY A 111 -2.23 16.82 12.14
CA GLY A 111 -2.80 16.18 13.34
C GLY A 111 -2.12 16.71 14.62
N PRO A 112 -2.83 16.82 15.77
CA PRO A 112 -2.33 17.52 16.95
C PRO A 112 -1.03 16.87 17.42
N GLY A 113 0.07 17.57 17.17
CA GLY A 113 1.33 17.27 17.83
C GLY A 113 1.14 17.49 19.32
N CYS A 114 1.53 16.49 20.10
CA CYS A 114 2.10 16.77 21.41
C CYS A 114 3.35 17.65 21.24
#